data_AF-A0A0F3GYE2-F1
#
_entry.id   AF-A0A0F3GYE2-F1
#
_cell.length_a   1.000
_cell.length_b   1.000
_cell.length_c   1.000
_cell.angle_alpha   90.00
_cell.angle_beta   90.00
_cell.angle_gamma   90.00
#
_symmetry.space_group_name_H-M   'P 1'
#
loop_
_entity.id
_entity.type
_entity.pdbx_description
1 polymer ?
#
loop_
_entity_poly.entity_id
_entity_poly.type
_entity_poly.pdbx_seq_one_letter_code
_entity_poly.pdbx_strand_id
1 'polypeptide(L)' 'MNNYIGEHLFPGQTGHFFAVLSLVASLVATIAYFKANRTAGITEKQSWIRLARLSFLIETVSVLALFVT' A
#
# COMPACT_ATOMS: atom_id res chain seq x y z
N MET A 1 -19.69 22.55 30.61
CA MET A 1 -20.26 22.02 29.35
C MET A 1 -19.19 22.09 28.28
N ASN A 2 -18.14 21.27 28.37
CA ASN A 2 -17.05 21.28 27.39
C ASN A 2 -16.45 19.87 27.36
N ASN A 3 -16.99 18.98 26.52
CA ASN A 3 -16.47 17.64 26.35
C ASN A 3 -16.10 17.41 24.88
N TYR A 4 -14.84 17.74 24.59
CA TYR A 4 -13.92 17.03 23.69
C TYR A 4 -14.53 16.25 22.52
N ILE A 5 -14.92 16.95 21.45
CA ILE A 5 -15.29 16.36 20.15
C ILE A 5 -14.03 16.20 19.25
N GLY A 6 -12.83 16.13 19.85
CA GLY A 6 -11.55 16.14 19.12
C GLY A 6 -10.61 14.96 19.39
N GLU A 7 -10.77 14.22 20.49
CA GLU A 7 -9.75 13.26 20.96
C GLU A 7 -9.89 11.83 20.40
N HIS A 8 -10.95 11.53 19.65
CA HIS A 8 -11.14 10.22 18.97
C HIS A 8 -11.15 10.33 17.43
N LEU A 9 -10.63 11.42 16.86
CA LEU A 9 -10.50 11.57 15.40
C LEU A 9 -9.12 11.15 14.87
N PHE A 10 -8.14 10.98 15.77
CA PHE A 10 -6.80 10.54 15.42
C PHE A 10 -6.67 9.03 15.14
N PRO A 11 -7.27 8.11 15.93
CA PRO A 11 -7.15 6.67 15.66
C PRO A 11 -7.84 6.28 14.35
N GLY A 12 -9.03 6.82 14.09
CA GLY A 12 -9.82 6.51 12.88
C GLY A 12 -9.20 6.99 11.57
N GLN A 13 -8.47 8.12 11.55
CA GLN A 13 -7.82 8.63 10.34
C GLN A 13 -6.62 7.79 9.88
N THR A 14 -5.88 7.19 10.82
CA THR A 14 -4.69 6.40 10.48
C THR A 14 -5.09 5.13 9.71
N GLY A 15 -6.12 4.41 10.15
CA GLY A 15 -6.69 3.28 9.41
C GLY A 15 -7.17 3.64 8.00
N HIS A 16 -7.89 4.76 7.85
CA HIS A 16 -8.31 5.24 6.52
C HIS A 16 -7.14 5.57 5.59
N PHE A 17 -6.07 6.18 6.10
CA PHE A 17 -4.86 6.44 5.32
C PHE A 17 -4.18 5.14 4.87
N PHE A 18 -4.04 4.15 5.77
CA PHE A 18 -3.49 2.84 5.44
C PHE A 18 -4.37 2.07 4.45
N ALA A 19 -5.69 2.24 4.49
CA ALA A 19 -6.61 1.67 3.50
C ALA A 19 -6.33 2.20 2.09
N VAL A 20 -6.24 3.52 1.93
CA VAL A 20 -5.92 4.15 0.64
C VAL A 20 -4.51 3.77 0.19
N LEU A 21 -3.54 3.74 1.10
CA LEU A 21 -2.17 3.32 0.82
C LEU A 21 -2.13 1.87 0.31
N SER A 22 -2.88 0.96 0.93
CA SER A 22 -2.99 -0.43 0.49
C SER A 22 -3.55 -0.52 -0.94
N LEU A 23 -4.63 0.20 -1.23
CA LEU A 23 -5.26 0.20 -2.54
C LEU A 23 -4.31 0.69 -3.64
N VAL A 24 -3.60 1.79 -3.38
CA VAL A 24 -2.62 2.35 -4.33
C VAL A 24 -1.44 1.40 -4.52
N ALA A 25 -0.95 0.79 -3.44
CA ALA A 25 0.13 -0.18 -3.50
C ALA A 25 -0.22 -1.41 -4.35
N SER A 26 -1.46 -1.89 -4.31
CA SER A 26 -1.92 -3.07 -5.08
C SER A 26 -1.99 -2.73 -6.55
N LEU A 27 -2.48 -1.53 -6.86
CA LEU A 27 -2.53 -1.04 -8.21
C LEU A 27 -1.11 -0.92 -8.79
N VAL A 28 -0.17 -0.36 -8.02
CA VAL A 28 1.24 -0.25 -8.42
C VAL A 28 1.87 -1.63 -8.58
N ALA A 29 1.62 -2.57 -7.67
CA ALA A 29 2.11 -3.94 -7.78
C ALA A 29 1.58 -4.63 -9.04
N THR A 30 0.28 -4.46 -9.32
CA THR A 30 -0.39 -5.01 -10.51
C THR A 30 0.20 -4.43 -11.79
N ILE A 31 0.39 -3.10 -11.87
CA ILE A 31 0.99 -2.43 -13.02
C ILE A 31 2.45 -2.87 -13.20
N ALA A 32 3.21 -2.98 -12.11
CA ALA A 32 4.61 -3.41 -12.14
C ALA A 32 4.73 -4.86 -12.62
N TYR A 33 3.87 -5.78 -12.15
CA TYR A 33 3.81 -7.15 -12.65
C TYR A 33 3.39 -7.21 -14.12
N PHE A 34 2.39 -6.43 -14.52
CA PHE A 34 1.94 -6.35 -15.91
C PHE A 34 3.07 -5.87 -16.84
N LYS A 35 3.78 -4.80 -16.45
CA LYS A 35 4.92 -4.28 -17.20
C LYS A 35 6.09 -5.26 -17.22
N ALA A 36 6.41 -5.90 -16.09
CA ALA A 36 7.43 -6.94 -16.02
C ALA A 36 7.17 -8.08 -17.01
N ASN A 37 5.91 -8.44 -17.22
CA ASN A 37 5.52 -9.50 -18.14
C ASN A 37 5.57 -9.07 -19.61
N ARG A 38 5.43 -7.77 -19.89
CA ARG A 38 5.49 -7.19 -21.24
C ARG A 38 6.92 -6.84 -21.67
N THR A 39 7.84 -6.65 -20.73
CA THR A 39 9.25 -6.37 -21.02
C THR A 39 10.03 -7.64 -21.36
N ALA A 40 10.59 -7.69 -22.58
CA ALA A 40 11.40 -8.82 -23.06
C ALA A 40 12.84 -8.84 -22.47
N GLY A 41 13.35 -7.70 -22.00
CA GLY A 41 14.67 -7.60 -21.37
C GLY A 41 14.70 -8.21 -19.97
N ILE A 42 15.54 -9.25 -19.78
CA ILE A 42 15.67 -9.98 -18.50
C ILE A 42 16.03 -9.05 -17.34
N THR A 43 16.92 -8.08 -17.57
CA THR A 43 17.35 -7.11 -16.55
C THR A 43 16.25 -6.15 -16.14
N GLU A 44 15.50 -5.59 -17.09
CA GLU A 44 14.36 -4.72 -16.77
C GLU A 44 13.24 -5.50 -16.08
N LYS A 45 12.93 -6.73 -16.55
CA LYS A 45 11.94 -7.60 -15.91
C LYS A 45 12.25 -7.82 -14.43
N GLN A 46 13.51 -8.08 -14.08
CA GLN A 46 13.94 -8.22 -12.69
C GLN A 46 13.71 -6.94 -11.87
N SER A 47 13.98 -5.77 -12.44
CA SER A 47 13.71 -4.48 -11.79
C SER A 47 12.22 -4.24 -11.56
N TRP A 48 11.37 -4.53 -12.56
CA TRP A 48 9.91 -4.42 -12.43
C TRP A 48 9.34 -5.40 -11.40
N ILE A 49 9.85 -6.64 -11.35
CA ILE A 49 9.45 -7.62 -10.33
C ILE A 49 9.88 -7.17 -8.93
N ARG A 50 11.06 -6.56 -8.77
CA ARG A 50 11.49 -6.01 -7.47
C ARG A 50 10.57 -4.89 -6.99
N LEU A 51 10.19 -3.97 -7.88
CA LEU A 51 9.22 -2.92 -7.58
C LEU A 51 7.85 -3.49 -7.20
N ALA A 52 7.38 -4.50 -7.93
CA ALA A 52 6.12 -5.17 -7.64
C ALA A 52 6.12 -5.83 -6.25
N ARG A 53 7.22 -6.53 -5.92
CA ARG A 53 7.40 -7.15 -4.60
C ARG A 53 7.45 -6.14 -3.46
N LEU A 54 8.17 -5.03 -3.63
CA LEU A 54 8.23 -3.96 -2.63
C LEU A 54 6.85 -3.33 -2.41
N SER A 55 6.12 -3.06 -3.49
CA SER A 55 4.76 -2.49 -3.41
C SER A 55 3.81 -3.43 -2.68
N PHE A 56 3.86 -4.73 -3.01
CA PHE A 56 3.04 -5.75 -2.34
C PHE A 56 3.39 -5.91 -0.84
N LEU A 57 4.66 -5.75 -0.48
CA LEU A 57 5.10 -5.79 0.91
C LEU A 57 4.63 -4.57 1.69
N ILE A 58 4.74 -3.38 1.11
CA ILE A 58 4.22 -2.13 1.69
C ILE A 58 2.71 -2.23 1.89
N GLU A 59 2.00 -2.82 0.93
CA GLU A 59 0.57 -3.08 1.08
C GLU A 59 0.26 -4.01 2.23
N THR A 60 0.93 -5.15 2.30
CA THR A 60 0.70 -6.15 3.36
C THR A 60 0.92 -5.51 4.73
N VAL A 61 1.97 -4.69 4.89
CA VAL A 61 2.23 -3.93 6.12
C VAL A 61 1.13 -2.91 6.37
N SER A 62 0.64 -2.21 5.34
CA SER A 62 -0.45 -1.23 5.47
C SER A 62 -1.75 -1.90 5.93
N VAL A 63 -2.10 -3.05 5.35
CA VAL A 63 -3.27 -3.83 5.75
C VAL A 63 -3.12 -4.33 7.19
N LEU A 64 -1.95 -4.84 7.58
CA LEU A 64 -1.69 -5.26 8.95
C LEU A 64 -1.79 -4.11 9.96
N ALA A 65 -1.25 -2.93 9.63
CA ALA A 65 -1.37 -1.74 10.47
C ALA A 65 -2.84 -1.32 10.66
N LEU A 66 -3.64 -1.47 9.61
CA LEU A 66 -5.10 -1.26 9.61
C LEU A 66 -5.84 -2.18 10.58
N PHE A 67 -5.44 -3.45 10.69
CA PHE A 67 -6.04 -4.42 11.61
C PHE A 67 -5.56 -4.26 13.05
N VAL A 68 -4.37 -3.69 13.26
CA VAL A 68 -3.77 -3.46 14.58
C VAL A 68 -4.26 -2.16 15.23
N THR A 69 -4.74 -1.21 14.43
CA THR A 69 -5.32 0.08 14.88
C THR A 69 -6.80 -0.07 15.18
#